data_AF-A0A1H3MG10-F1
#
_entry.id   AF-A0A1H3MG10-F1
#
_cell.length_a   1.000
_cell.length_b   1.000
_cell.length_c   1.000
_cell.angle_alpha   90.00
_cell.angle_beta   90.00
_cell.angle_gamma   90.00
#
_symmetry.space_group_name_H-M   'P 1'
#
loop_
_entity.id
_entity.type
_entity.pdbx_description
1 polymer ?
#
loop_
_entity_poly.entity_id
_entity_poly.type
_entity_poly.pdbx_seq_one_letter_code
_entity_poly.pdbx_strand_id
1 'polypeptide(L)'
;MSASEPAAPDEHPEVVTPATAAVAKREVRRTDAGSRVTGVIVVGMSVAVWWPSFTLGAWGDFFFDQMLTIWAAASGAFIAVLIQPRGQPRVGRAIALLIPSLWLGLWFLTADADPDDWVVGVVSLLGIVIGILAVPATIWVLARMIWPEFAEDISWPRRFAVIGAVLLIAVASFLLGVNQSKFLTCGDFTISGNSEPHGCTPDPVDTP
;
A
#
# COMPACT_ATOMS: atom_id res chain seq x y z
N MET A 1 32.37 -72.75 3.88
CA MET A 1 32.35 -71.29 3.69
C MET A 1 30.97 -70.92 3.17
N SER A 2 30.11 -70.36 4.03
CA SER A 2 28.90 -69.67 3.60
C SER A 2 28.63 -68.55 4.60
N ALA A 3 28.38 -67.37 4.06
CA ALA A 3 28.54 -66.07 4.69
C ALA A 3 27.44 -65.74 5.70
N SER A 4 27.80 -65.00 6.77
CA SER A 4 26.84 -64.41 7.70
C SER A 4 26.27 -63.10 7.15
N GLU A 5 24.95 -63.00 7.15
CA GLU A 5 24.16 -61.82 6.82
C GLU A 5 24.34 -60.72 7.89
N PRO A 6 24.52 -59.43 7.52
CA PRO A 6 24.64 -58.35 8.49
C PRO A 6 23.25 -57.95 9.02
N ALA A 7 23.14 -57.89 10.35
CA ALA A 7 21.96 -57.43 11.06
C ALA A 7 21.63 -55.96 10.74
N ALA A 8 20.34 -55.68 10.53
CA ALA A 8 19.80 -54.35 10.33
C ALA A 8 19.95 -53.47 11.59
N PRO A 9 20.16 -52.16 11.45
CA PRO A 9 20.30 -51.26 12.60
C PRO A 9 18.94 -51.01 13.27
N ASP A 10 18.94 -51.10 14.61
CA ASP A 10 17.83 -50.74 15.50
C ASP A 10 17.44 -49.27 15.33
N GLU A 11 16.28 -49.01 14.73
CA GLU A 11 15.61 -47.70 14.80
C GLU A 11 14.89 -47.58 16.15
N HIS A 12 15.53 -46.91 17.12
CA HIS A 12 14.85 -46.47 18.33
C HIS A 12 13.92 -45.28 17.99
N PRO A 13 12.59 -45.38 18.20
CA PRO A 13 11.69 -44.26 17.99
C PRO A 13 11.93 -43.21 19.07
N GLU A 14 12.38 -42.03 18.65
CA GLU A 14 12.59 -40.85 19.51
C GLU A 14 11.27 -40.47 20.20
N VAL A 15 11.21 -40.67 21.52
CA VAL A 15 10.02 -40.35 22.33
C VAL A 15 9.90 -38.83 22.43
N VAL A 16 9.08 -38.24 21.56
CA VAL A 16 8.73 -36.81 21.59
C VAL A 16 8.02 -36.51 22.90
N THR A 17 8.68 -35.79 23.80
CA THR A 17 8.09 -35.39 25.09
C THR A 17 6.97 -34.36 24.90
N PRO A 18 5.96 -34.33 25.80
CA PRO A 18 4.83 -33.39 25.69
C PRO A 18 5.26 -31.91 25.70
N ALA A 19 6.44 -31.60 26.26
CA ALA A 19 7.03 -30.27 26.23
C ALA A 19 7.49 -29.84 24.82
N THR A 20 8.14 -30.73 24.05
CA THR A 20 8.55 -30.44 22.66
C THR A 20 7.35 -30.30 21.74
N ALA A 21 6.30 -31.11 21.92
CA ALA A 21 5.06 -30.98 21.16
C ALA A 21 4.34 -29.64 21.41
N ALA A 22 4.37 -29.13 22.65
CA ALA A 22 3.77 -27.84 22.99
C ALA A 22 4.55 -26.64 22.41
N VAL A 23 5.88 -26.73 22.35
CA VAL A 23 6.76 -25.72 21.72
C VAL A 23 6.51 -25.69 20.21
N ALA A 24 6.53 -26.85 19.53
CA ALA A 24 6.25 -26.94 18.10
C ALA A 24 4.87 -26.39 17.74
N LYS A 25 3.84 -26.69 18.54
CA LYS A 25 2.48 -26.16 18.32
C LYS A 25 2.39 -24.64 18.48
N ARG A 26 3.16 -24.04 19.41
CA ARG A 26 3.26 -22.58 19.55
C ARG A 26 3.98 -21.96 18.36
N GLU A 27 5.03 -22.59 17.86
CA GLU A 27 5.83 -22.12 16.74
C GLU A 27 5.02 -22.13 15.43
N VAL A 28 4.30 -23.22 15.15
CA VAL A 28 3.36 -23.33 14.01
C VAL A 28 2.24 -22.29 14.10
N ARG A 29 1.65 -22.06 15.29
CA ARG A 29 0.61 -21.04 15.45
C ARG A 29 1.14 -19.62 15.22
N ARG A 30 2.40 -19.36 15.59
CA ARG A 30 3.06 -18.05 15.39
C ARG A 30 3.36 -17.81 13.91
N THR A 31 3.83 -18.81 13.17
CA THR A 31 4.06 -18.71 11.73
C THR A 31 2.76 -18.55 10.94
N ASP A 32 1.69 -19.26 11.32
CA ASP A 32 0.36 -19.10 10.72
C ASP A 32 -0.22 -17.70 10.94
N ALA A 33 -0.13 -17.17 12.16
CA ALA A 33 -0.59 -15.82 12.46
C ALA A 33 0.18 -14.76 11.67
N GLY A 34 1.51 -14.88 11.59
CA GLY A 34 2.35 -13.96 10.81
C GLY A 34 2.04 -14.02 9.31
N SER A 35 1.74 -15.20 8.75
CA SER A 35 1.38 -15.36 7.33
C SER A 35 0.00 -14.78 7.01
N ARG A 36 -1.00 -14.99 7.88
CA ARG A 36 -2.34 -14.41 7.72
C ARG A 36 -2.30 -12.88 7.74
N VAL A 37 -1.59 -12.30 8.70
CA VAL A 37 -1.44 -10.85 8.79
C VAL A 37 -0.76 -10.31 7.54
N THR A 38 0.35 -10.92 7.10
CA THR A 38 1.06 -10.56 5.85
C THR A 38 0.10 -10.57 4.65
N GLY A 39 -0.77 -11.58 4.55
CA GLY A 39 -1.80 -11.64 3.53
C GLY A 39 -2.77 -10.46 3.57
N VAL A 40 -3.27 -10.09 4.75
CA VAL A 40 -4.13 -8.90 4.92
C VAL A 40 -3.40 -7.62 4.53
N ILE A 41 -2.09 -7.50 4.84
CA ILE A 41 -1.27 -6.36 4.42
C ILE A 41 -1.25 -6.24 2.91
N VAL A 42 -0.90 -7.32 2.23
CA VAL A 42 -0.80 -7.34 0.77
C VAL A 42 -2.14 -6.97 0.16
N VAL A 43 -3.24 -7.59 0.61
CA VAL A 43 -4.59 -7.28 0.12
C VAL A 43 -4.94 -5.81 0.34
N GLY A 44 -4.74 -5.28 1.55
CA GLY A 44 -5.05 -3.89 1.87
C GLY A 44 -4.23 -2.89 1.03
N MET A 45 -2.93 -3.13 0.88
CA MET A 45 -2.05 -2.29 0.05
C MET A 45 -2.41 -2.39 -1.44
N SER A 46 -2.73 -3.59 -1.93
CA SER A 46 -3.18 -3.78 -3.31
C SER A 46 -4.50 -3.05 -3.59
N VAL A 47 -5.47 -3.10 -2.66
CA VAL A 47 -6.74 -2.36 -2.76
C VAL A 47 -6.53 -0.85 -2.67
N ALA A 48 -5.53 -0.38 -1.94
CA ALA A 48 -5.21 1.05 -1.90
C ALA A 48 -4.53 1.55 -3.18
N VAL A 49 -3.68 0.74 -3.81
CA VAL A 49 -2.81 1.18 -4.92
C VAL A 49 -3.44 1.01 -6.31
N TRP A 50 -4.36 0.05 -6.50
CA TRP A 50 -4.85 -0.30 -7.84
C TRP A 50 -5.55 0.87 -8.51
N TRP A 51 -6.43 1.60 -7.80
CA TRP A 51 -7.23 2.68 -8.39
C TRP A 51 -6.37 3.86 -8.85
N PRO A 52 -5.52 4.48 -8.01
CA PRO A 52 -4.59 5.53 -8.47
C PRO A 52 -3.68 5.08 -9.63
N SER A 53 -3.24 3.81 -9.62
CA SER A 53 -2.39 3.29 -10.69
C SER A 53 -3.15 3.14 -12.00
N PHE A 54 -4.39 2.65 -11.93
CA PHE A 54 -5.30 2.53 -13.08
C PHE A 54 -5.64 3.91 -13.64
N THR A 55 -6.00 4.89 -12.80
CA THR A 55 -6.36 6.23 -13.26
C THR A 55 -5.18 6.94 -13.90
N LEU A 56 -3.98 6.76 -13.35
CA LEU A 56 -2.76 7.28 -13.97
C LEU A 56 -2.54 6.66 -15.36
N GLY A 57 -2.85 5.38 -15.54
CA GLY A 57 -2.76 4.73 -16.85
C GLY A 57 -3.81 5.22 -17.86
N ALA A 58 -5.04 5.44 -17.41
CA ALA A 58 -6.17 5.78 -18.29
C ALA A 58 -6.29 7.28 -18.62
N TRP A 59 -6.00 8.17 -17.66
CA TRP A 59 -6.09 9.64 -17.85
C TRP A 59 -4.73 10.33 -17.85
N GLY A 60 -3.67 9.69 -17.35
CA GLY A 60 -2.36 10.34 -17.23
C GLY A 60 -2.26 11.32 -16.06
N ASP A 61 -3.24 11.32 -15.15
CA ASP A 61 -3.31 12.30 -14.06
C ASP A 61 -3.74 11.66 -12.72
N PHE A 62 -3.45 12.36 -11.62
CA PHE A 62 -3.91 12.04 -10.28
C PHE A 62 -5.13 12.90 -9.95
N PHE A 63 -6.24 12.25 -9.65
CA PHE A 63 -7.47 12.96 -9.35
C PHE A 63 -7.46 13.59 -7.94
N PHE A 64 -8.26 14.64 -7.77
CA PHE A 64 -8.34 15.37 -6.50
C PHE A 64 -8.80 14.48 -5.33
N ASP A 65 -9.66 13.49 -5.60
CA ASP A 65 -10.14 12.53 -4.61
C ASP A 65 -8.99 11.71 -4.01
N GLN A 66 -7.98 11.35 -4.80
CA GLN A 66 -6.80 10.61 -4.38
C GLN A 66 -5.93 11.48 -3.47
N MET A 67 -5.71 12.74 -3.85
CA MET A 67 -4.96 13.71 -3.04
C MET A 67 -5.67 13.98 -1.70
N LEU A 68 -6.99 14.19 -1.73
CA LEU A 68 -7.79 14.41 -0.53
C LEU A 68 -7.91 13.16 0.35
N THR A 69 -7.91 11.96 -0.24
CA THR A 69 -7.90 10.70 0.50
C THR A 69 -6.61 10.55 1.31
N ILE A 70 -5.46 10.87 0.70
CA ILE A 70 -4.16 10.87 1.40
C ILE A 70 -4.20 11.88 2.55
N TRP A 71 -4.71 13.08 2.30
CA TRP A 71 -4.86 14.11 3.33
C TRP A 71 -5.77 13.66 4.48
N ALA A 72 -6.93 13.07 4.17
CA ALA A 72 -7.88 12.59 5.16
C ALA A 72 -7.28 11.46 6.01
N ALA A 73 -6.58 10.53 5.37
CA ALA A 73 -5.90 9.43 6.06
C ALA A 73 -4.77 9.92 6.96
N ALA A 74 -3.96 10.88 6.51
CA ALA A 74 -2.93 11.52 7.32
C ALA A 74 -3.52 12.29 8.51
N SER A 75 -4.64 12.98 8.31
CA SER A 75 -5.35 13.70 9.38
C SER A 75 -5.94 12.75 10.42
N GLY A 76 -6.55 11.63 10.00
CA GLY A 76 -7.02 10.59 10.91
C GLY A 76 -5.86 9.96 11.71
N ALA A 77 -4.74 9.67 11.04
CA ALA A 77 -3.54 9.20 11.70
C ALA A 77 -2.98 10.23 12.69
N PHE A 78 -2.98 11.51 12.34
CA PHE A 78 -2.52 12.58 13.23
C PHE A 78 -3.34 12.59 14.53
N ILE A 79 -4.67 12.53 14.41
CA ILE A 79 -5.58 12.44 15.56
C ILE A 79 -5.28 11.19 16.41
N ALA A 80 -5.06 10.03 15.78
CA ALA A 80 -4.70 8.81 16.50
C ALA A 80 -3.37 8.95 17.27
N VAL A 81 -2.34 9.62 16.70
CA VAL A 81 -1.08 9.93 17.42
C VAL A 81 -1.36 10.82 18.62
N LEU A 82 -2.27 11.79 18.52
CA LEU A 82 -2.62 12.69 19.63
C LEU A 82 -3.34 11.97 20.78
N ILE A 83 -4.09 10.91 20.51
CA ILE A 83 -4.86 10.18 21.53
C ILE A 83 -4.01 9.15 22.31
N GLN A 84 -2.91 8.66 21.74
CA GLN A 84 -2.08 7.60 22.37
C GLN A 84 -1.50 7.98 23.78
N PRO A 85 -1.07 7.02 24.61
CA PRO A 85 -0.38 7.32 25.87
C PRO A 85 1.01 7.96 25.63
N ARG A 86 1.48 8.81 26.56
CA ARG A 86 2.80 9.48 26.48
C ARG A 86 3.93 8.44 26.66
N GLY A 87 4.83 8.28 25.66
CA GLY A 87 5.97 7.37 25.78
C GLY A 87 6.81 7.12 24.51
N GLN A 88 6.27 7.32 23.30
CA GLN A 88 7.01 7.19 22.03
C GLN A 88 7.33 8.55 21.39
N PRO A 89 8.26 8.66 20.41
CA PRO A 89 8.59 9.92 19.73
C PRO A 89 7.42 10.45 18.90
N ARG A 90 6.45 11.08 19.57
CA ARG A 90 5.20 11.61 19.00
C ARG A 90 5.44 12.81 18.09
N VAL A 91 6.40 13.65 18.43
CA VAL A 91 6.63 14.93 17.73
C VAL A 91 7.04 14.68 16.27
N GLY A 92 7.96 13.76 16.01
CA GLY A 92 8.37 13.44 14.64
C GLY A 92 7.25 12.87 13.79
N ARG A 93 6.44 11.95 14.34
CA ARG A 93 5.28 11.38 13.63
C ARG A 93 4.18 12.42 13.40
N ALA A 94 3.91 13.26 14.39
CA ALA A 94 2.92 14.33 14.28
C ALA A 94 3.33 15.36 13.22
N ILE A 95 4.60 15.78 13.18
CA ILE A 95 5.11 16.68 12.14
C ILE A 95 4.99 16.04 10.75
N ALA A 96 5.38 14.77 10.60
CA ALA A 96 5.28 14.07 9.32
C ALA A 96 3.82 13.98 8.81
N LEU A 97 2.86 13.82 9.73
CA LEU A 97 1.44 13.74 9.41
C LEU A 97 0.79 15.09 9.13
N LEU A 98 1.42 16.20 9.51
CA LEU A 98 0.99 17.54 9.15
C LEU A 98 1.42 17.93 7.73
N ILE A 99 2.32 17.19 7.10
CA ILE A 99 2.85 17.50 5.76
C ILE A 99 1.72 17.67 4.73
N PRO A 100 0.71 16.78 4.62
CA PRO A 100 -0.38 16.97 3.65
C PRO A 100 -1.25 18.20 3.94
N SER A 101 -1.46 18.54 5.22
CA SER A 101 -2.20 19.74 5.61
C SER A 101 -1.42 21.02 5.34
N LEU A 102 -0.10 21.00 5.54
CA LEU A 102 0.78 22.11 5.18
C LEU A 102 0.81 22.32 3.67
N TRP A 103 0.85 21.24 2.89
CA TRP A 103 0.77 21.30 1.44
C TRP A 103 -0.54 21.95 0.96
N LEU A 104 -1.69 21.52 1.47
CA LEU A 104 -2.97 22.15 1.16
C LEU A 104 -3.00 23.63 1.56
N GLY A 105 -2.50 23.95 2.76
CA GLY A 105 -2.43 25.33 3.22
C GLY A 105 -1.57 26.21 2.31
N LEU A 106 -0.43 25.71 1.86
CA LEU A 106 0.42 26.39 0.88
C LEU A 106 -0.31 26.59 -0.45
N TRP A 107 -1.02 25.58 -0.94
CA TRP A 107 -1.77 25.67 -2.19
C TRP A 107 -2.84 26.77 -2.14
N PHE A 108 -3.59 26.87 -1.04
CA PHE A 108 -4.56 27.95 -0.84
C PHE A 108 -3.91 29.34 -0.77
N LEU A 109 -2.73 29.46 -0.16
CA LEU A 109 -2.02 30.74 -0.04
C LEU A 109 -1.46 31.22 -1.38
N THR A 110 -1.15 30.32 -2.30
CA THR A 110 -0.62 30.65 -3.63
C THR A 110 -1.66 30.61 -4.75
N ALA A 111 -2.92 30.30 -4.45
CA ALA A 111 -3.97 30.13 -5.46
C ALA A 111 -4.24 31.42 -6.28
N ASP A 112 -4.11 32.59 -5.65
CA ASP A 112 -4.31 33.90 -6.28
C ASP A 112 -3.00 34.64 -6.60
N ALA A 113 -1.85 33.97 -6.43
CA ALA A 113 -0.54 34.59 -6.61
C ALA A 113 -0.12 34.58 -8.09
N ASP A 114 0.57 35.65 -8.52
CA ASP A 114 1.00 35.80 -9.91
C ASP A 114 1.98 34.65 -10.29
N PRO A 115 1.71 33.86 -11.34
CA PRO A 115 2.52 32.69 -11.69
C PRO A 115 3.96 33.04 -12.12
N ASP A 116 4.20 34.30 -12.51
CA ASP A 116 5.54 34.82 -12.84
C ASP A 116 6.37 35.17 -11.58
N ASP A 117 5.79 35.11 -10.38
CA ASP A 117 6.51 35.27 -9.14
C ASP A 117 7.36 34.02 -8.85
N TRP A 118 8.67 34.21 -8.74
CA TRP A 118 9.62 33.14 -8.39
C TRP A 118 9.26 32.45 -7.07
N VAL A 119 8.57 33.14 -6.15
CA VAL A 119 8.04 32.56 -4.90
C VAL A 119 7.00 31.48 -5.21
N VAL A 120 6.10 31.71 -6.16
CA VAL A 120 5.09 30.72 -6.60
C VAL A 120 5.76 29.53 -7.27
N GLY A 121 6.82 29.76 -8.05
CA GLY A 121 7.63 28.70 -8.64
C GLY A 121 8.30 27.80 -7.58
N VAL A 122 8.89 28.39 -6.55
CA VAL A 122 9.51 27.65 -5.44
C VAL A 122 8.48 26.89 -4.62
N VAL A 123 7.34 27.51 -4.29
CA VAL A 123 6.26 26.86 -3.54
C VAL A 123 5.65 25.70 -4.35
N SER A 124 5.48 25.86 -5.65
CA SER A 124 4.99 24.80 -6.53
C SER A 124 5.97 23.63 -6.61
N LEU A 125 7.27 23.90 -6.75
CA LEU A 125 8.31 22.86 -6.72
C LEU A 125 8.33 22.12 -5.39
N LEU A 126 8.26 22.84 -4.27
CA LEU A 126 8.11 22.28 -2.94
C LEU A 126 6.84 21.43 -2.83
N GLY A 127 5.73 21.89 -3.42
CA GLY A 127 4.46 21.18 -3.47
C GLY A 127 4.56 19.85 -4.20
N ILE A 128 5.26 19.82 -5.34
CA ILE A 128 5.52 18.60 -6.11
C ILE A 128 6.39 17.63 -5.32
N VAL A 129 7.50 18.13 -4.73
CA VAL A 129 8.40 17.31 -3.91
C VAL A 129 7.65 16.75 -2.70
N ILE A 130 6.85 17.57 -2.03
CA ILE A 130 6.01 17.14 -0.91
C ILE A 130 4.99 16.12 -1.38
N GLY A 131 4.31 16.30 -2.51
CA GLY A 131 3.36 15.32 -3.05
C GLY A 131 4.01 13.96 -3.33
N ILE A 132 5.17 13.96 -3.99
CA ILE A 132 5.95 12.74 -4.28
C ILE A 132 6.37 12.02 -3.00
N LEU A 133 6.73 12.76 -1.94
CA LEU A 133 7.16 12.18 -0.67
C LEU A 133 5.98 11.82 0.25
N ALA A 134 4.87 12.55 0.17
CA ALA A 134 3.68 12.37 1.00
C ALA A 134 2.99 11.06 0.68
N VAL A 135 2.93 10.64 -0.58
CA VAL A 135 2.34 9.34 -0.97
C VAL A 135 3.04 8.16 -0.26
N PRO A 136 4.36 7.92 -0.44
CA PRO A 136 5.05 6.83 0.24
C PRO A 136 5.11 7.03 1.76
N ALA A 137 5.24 8.26 2.25
CA ALA A 137 5.24 8.54 3.69
C ALA A 137 3.88 8.23 4.34
N THR A 138 2.77 8.58 3.70
CA THR A 138 1.42 8.34 4.24
C THR A 138 1.09 6.85 4.17
N ILE A 139 1.43 6.17 3.07
CA ILE A 139 1.35 4.70 2.97
C ILE A 139 2.17 4.05 4.09
N TRP A 140 3.40 4.52 4.32
CA TRP A 140 4.27 4.02 5.37
C TRP A 140 3.70 4.24 6.78
N VAL A 141 3.17 5.44 7.06
CA VAL A 141 2.60 5.76 8.37
C VAL A 141 1.30 5.02 8.63
N LEU A 142 0.41 4.91 7.63
CA LEU A 142 -0.81 4.11 7.73
C LEU A 142 -0.48 2.64 7.96
N ALA A 143 0.51 2.09 7.22
CA ALA A 143 0.99 0.73 7.44
C ALA A 143 1.51 0.53 8.87
N ARG A 144 2.25 1.52 9.41
CA ARG A 144 2.75 1.47 10.80
C ARG A 144 1.67 1.69 11.85
N MET A 145 0.60 2.43 11.55
CA MET A 145 -0.51 2.67 12.46
C MET A 145 -1.45 1.49 12.57
N ILE A 146 -1.76 0.87 11.43
CA ILE A 146 -2.62 -0.31 11.39
C ILE A 146 -1.89 -1.49 12.03
N TRP A 147 -0.56 -1.57 11.89
CA TRP A 147 0.24 -2.68 12.40
C TRP A 147 1.55 -2.25 13.08
N PRO A 148 1.45 -1.64 14.28
CA PRO A 148 2.61 -1.13 15.02
C PRO A 148 3.60 -2.22 15.42
N GLU A 149 3.14 -3.46 15.65
CA GLU A 149 3.99 -4.58 16.08
C GLU A 149 4.80 -5.23 14.94
N PHE A 150 4.51 -4.93 13.67
CA PHE A 150 5.12 -5.62 12.53
C PHE A 150 6.21 -4.83 11.81
N ALA A 151 6.36 -3.53 12.10
CA ALA A 151 7.41 -2.71 11.51
C ALA A 151 8.83 -3.14 11.94
N GLU A 152 8.94 -3.85 13.06
CA GLU A 152 10.23 -4.27 13.64
C GLU A 152 10.54 -5.77 13.39
N ASP A 153 9.53 -6.62 13.16
CA ASP A 153 9.70 -8.10 13.15
C ASP A 153 9.64 -8.80 11.77
N ILE A 154 9.36 -8.09 10.66
CA ILE A 154 9.36 -8.74 9.33
C ILE A 154 10.78 -8.92 8.81
N SER A 155 11.17 -10.16 8.51
CA SER A 155 12.44 -10.50 7.84
C SER A 155 12.54 -9.85 6.45
N TRP A 156 13.73 -9.38 6.08
CA TRP A 156 14.00 -8.73 4.80
C TRP A 156 13.41 -9.44 3.57
N PRO A 157 13.51 -10.78 3.43
CA PRO A 157 12.93 -11.49 2.28
C PRO A 157 11.40 -11.33 2.18
N ARG A 158 10.70 -11.37 3.32
CA ARG A 158 9.24 -11.21 3.34
C ARG A 158 8.83 -9.77 3.02
N ARG A 159 9.63 -8.76 3.42
CA ARG A 159 9.40 -7.36 3.03
C ARG A 159 9.48 -7.20 1.50
N PHE A 160 10.51 -7.76 0.87
CA PHE A 160 10.63 -7.73 -0.59
C PHE A 160 9.50 -8.48 -1.29
N ALA A 161 9.03 -9.61 -0.74
CA ALA A 161 7.88 -10.31 -1.28
C ALA A 161 6.60 -9.46 -1.25
N VAL A 162 6.34 -8.77 -0.13
CA VAL A 162 5.19 -7.84 -0.02
C VAL A 162 5.31 -6.68 -1.00
N ILE A 163 6.48 -6.00 -1.03
CA ILE A 163 6.72 -4.87 -1.94
C ILE A 163 6.58 -5.32 -3.39
N GLY A 164 7.16 -6.46 -3.76
CA GLY A 164 7.07 -7.03 -5.09
C GLY A 164 5.63 -7.35 -5.49
N ALA A 165 4.83 -7.93 -4.58
CA ALA A 165 3.42 -8.21 -4.83
C ALA A 165 2.59 -6.94 -5.05
N VAL A 166 2.77 -5.91 -4.20
CA VAL A 166 2.07 -4.63 -4.34
C VAL A 166 2.48 -3.92 -5.63
N LEU A 167 3.77 -3.91 -5.94
CA LEU A 167 4.30 -3.33 -7.18
C LEU A 167 3.77 -4.04 -8.42
N LEU A 168 3.67 -5.36 -8.39
CA LEU A 168 3.09 -6.15 -9.47
C LEU A 168 1.63 -5.72 -9.75
N ILE A 169 0.82 -5.57 -8.70
CA ILE A 169 -0.57 -5.12 -8.83
C ILE A 169 -0.64 -3.68 -9.33
N ALA A 170 0.21 -2.78 -8.85
CA ALA A 170 0.27 -1.40 -9.33
C ALA A 170 0.60 -1.34 -10.83
N VAL A 171 1.62 -2.07 -11.28
CA VAL A 171 2.01 -2.15 -12.69
C VAL A 171 0.90 -2.78 -13.53
N ALA A 172 0.29 -3.87 -13.08
CA ALA A 172 -0.83 -4.50 -13.79
C ALA A 172 -2.02 -3.54 -13.93
N SER A 173 -2.36 -2.81 -12.85
CA SER A 173 -3.46 -1.84 -12.86
C SER A 173 -3.17 -0.66 -13.79
N PHE A 174 -1.94 -0.16 -13.81
CA PHE A 174 -1.50 0.87 -14.76
C PHE A 174 -1.63 0.40 -16.21
N LEU A 175 -1.16 -0.81 -16.52
CA LEU A 175 -1.27 -1.39 -17.86
C LEU A 175 -2.72 -1.61 -18.28
N LEU A 176 -3.59 -2.00 -17.34
CA LEU A 176 -5.04 -2.04 -17.57
C LEU A 176 -5.59 -0.64 -17.89
N GLY A 177 -5.15 0.41 -17.18
CA GLY A 177 -5.54 1.79 -17.46
C GLY A 177 -5.14 2.24 -18.87
N VAL A 178 -3.88 2.04 -19.26
CA VAL A 178 -3.38 2.37 -20.60
C VAL A 178 -4.16 1.65 -21.70
N ASN A 179 -4.64 0.45 -21.39
CA ASN A 179 -5.31 -0.43 -22.34
C ASN A 179 -6.83 -0.51 -22.09
N GLN A 180 -7.41 0.50 -21.43
CA GLN A 180 -8.82 0.54 -21.02
C GLN A 180 -9.79 0.32 -22.19
N SER A 181 -9.47 0.84 -23.37
CA SER A 181 -10.33 0.78 -24.57
C SER A 181 -10.60 -0.63 -25.10
N LYS A 182 -9.85 -1.65 -24.65
CA LYS A 182 -10.06 -3.05 -25.04
C LYS A 182 -11.06 -3.81 -24.17
N PHE A 183 -11.43 -3.28 -23.01
CA PHE A 183 -12.32 -3.99 -22.07
C PHE A 183 -13.35 -3.10 -21.37
N LEU A 184 -13.23 -1.78 -21.44
CA LEU A 184 -14.23 -0.82 -20.98
C LEU A 184 -14.68 0.05 -22.15
N THR A 185 -15.95 0.44 -22.11
CA THR A 185 -16.51 1.43 -23.02
C THR A 185 -16.55 2.80 -22.37
N CYS A 186 -16.76 3.84 -23.18
CA CYS A 186 -17.02 5.19 -22.67
C CYS A 186 -18.24 5.22 -21.73
N GLY A 187 -19.26 4.40 -22.01
CA GLY A 187 -20.46 4.25 -21.18
C GLY A 187 -20.15 3.75 -19.77
N ASP A 188 -19.25 2.77 -19.63
CA ASP A 188 -18.85 2.24 -18.30
C ASP A 188 -18.26 3.33 -17.39
N PHE A 189 -17.45 4.24 -17.96
CA PHE A 189 -16.91 5.38 -17.23
C PHE A 189 -18.00 6.37 -16.84
N THR A 190 -18.89 6.71 -17.77
CA THR A 190 -19.99 7.65 -17.51
C THR A 190 -20.98 7.11 -16.46
N ILE A 191 -21.32 5.83 -16.52
CA ILE A 191 -22.21 5.16 -15.54
C ILE A 191 -21.58 5.15 -14.15
N SER A 192 -20.27 4.94 -14.06
CA SER A 192 -19.54 5.02 -12.79
C SER A 192 -19.36 6.45 -12.27
N GLY A 193 -19.85 7.45 -13.00
CA GLY A 193 -19.76 8.86 -12.64
C GLY A 193 -18.39 9.48 -12.93
N ASN A 194 -17.55 8.82 -13.73
CA ASN A 194 -16.25 9.32 -14.15
C ASN A 194 -16.35 10.03 -15.51
N SER A 195 -15.43 10.95 -15.77
CA SER A 195 -15.23 11.51 -17.10
C SER A 195 -14.58 10.49 -18.03
N GLU A 196 -15.00 10.46 -19.29
CA GLU A 196 -14.46 9.56 -20.30
C GLU A 196 -12.93 9.77 -20.50
N PRO A 197 -12.11 8.71 -20.39
CA PRO A 197 -10.68 8.80 -20.68
C PRO A 197 -10.41 8.96 -22.18
N HIS A 198 -9.27 9.57 -22.50
CA HIS A 198 -8.88 9.76 -23.90
C HIS A 198 -8.79 8.42 -24.64
N GLY A 199 -9.42 8.35 -25.82
CA GLY A 199 -9.38 7.15 -26.67
C GLY A 199 -10.23 5.98 -26.16
N CYS A 200 -11.23 6.22 -25.30
CA CYS A 200 -12.24 5.20 -24.96
C CYS A 200 -13.04 4.77 -26.20
N THR A 201 -13.49 3.52 -26.19
CA THR A 201 -14.32 2.95 -27.27
C THR A 201 -15.79 3.26 -26.97
N PRO A 202 -16.56 3.86 -27.90
CA PRO A 202 -17.99 4.09 -27.71
C PRO A 202 -18.75 2.78 -27.48
N ASP A 203 -19.89 2.86 -26.80
CA ASP A 203 -20.77 1.71 -26.63
C ASP A 203 -21.23 1.15 -27.99
N PRO A 204 -21.42 -0.17 -28.12
CA PRO A 204 -22.07 -0.75 -29.27
C PRO A 204 -23.45 -0.10 -29.45
N VAL A 205 -23.71 0.43 -30.63
CA VAL A 205 -25.05 0.96 -30.95
C VAL A 205 -25.97 -0.24 -31.11
N ASP A 206 -26.94 -0.39 -30.20
CA ASP A 206 -28.01 -1.36 -30.36
C ASP A 206 -28.81 -0.98 -31.61
N THR A 207 -28.50 -1.63 -32.74
CA THR A 207 -29.36 -1.56 -33.92
C THR A 207 -30.63 -2.37 -33.64
N PRO A 208 -31.82 -1.75 -33.67
CA PRO A 208 -33.10 -2.41 -33.39
C PRO A 208 -33.47 -3.47 -34.43
#